data_AF-A0A9C7PHX9-F1
#
_entry.id   AF-A0A9C7PHX9-F1
#
_cell.length_a   1.000
_cell.length_b   1.000
_cell.length_c   1.000
_cell.angle_alpha   90.00
_cell.angle_beta   90.00
_cell.angle_gamma   90.00
#
_symmetry.space_group_name_H-M   'P 1'
#
loop_
_entity.id
_entity.type
_entity.pdbx_description
1 polymer ?
#
loop_
_entity_poly.entity_id
_entity_poly.type
_entity_poly.pdbx_seq_one_letter_code
_entity_poly.pdbx_strand_id
1 'polypeptide(L)'
;MIIFPIEDELPGLAKKMEIVSGVIPKPTIISREEWGAEDPKRAYSYHPYFDKLTLHHAACCSADDIEEGKNQVYWIQDFHQNGRGWNDIGYHFLIDRAGNIYQGRPETVIGAHVGGENTGNIGVCLLGCYHPPETSYSCTQEITSESREAVVRLFSWISDTYGQNPSLLLGHRDYFGTTSCPGDNIWIELPRYRAEIFDFIQNYFEIPPISIFKDPYPNPFFNSVTFSFELKDMMDFKMNIYDILGRKVNMVERVDASSGRFEFIWDGKDLNGKKLGSGVYFAKPFPSDDIEPIKMILLKK
;
A
#
# COMPACT_ATOMS: atom_id res chain seq x y z
N MET A 1 40.32 16.95 -23.39
CA MET A 1 40.48 15.54 -23.00
C MET A 1 41.16 15.55 -21.64
N ILE A 2 40.37 15.54 -20.58
CA ILE A 2 40.84 15.58 -19.19
C ILE A 2 40.37 14.27 -18.59
N ILE A 3 41.32 13.41 -18.29
CA ILE A 3 41.14 12.10 -17.69
C ILE A 3 41.09 12.33 -16.18
N PHE A 4 39.98 12.00 -15.53
CA PHE A 4 39.92 11.93 -14.07
C PHE A 4 40.55 10.61 -13.61
N PRO A 5 41.32 10.61 -12.50
CA PRO A 5 42.02 9.42 -12.04
C PRO A 5 41.02 8.40 -11.48
N ILE A 6 41.39 7.13 -11.62
CA ILE A 6 40.78 5.98 -10.96
C ILE A 6 40.94 6.20 -9.45
N GLU A 7 39.84 6.37 -8.72
CA GLU A 7 39.86 6.47 -7.25
C GLU A 7 40.13 5.09 -6.65
N ASP A 8 41.21 5.02 -5.87
CA ASP A 8 41.59 3.88 -5.03
C ASP A 8 40.47 3.51 -4.05
N GLU A 9 40.12 2.22 -4.01
CA GLU A 9 39.19 1.64 -3.04
C GLU A 9 39.78 1.72 -1.62
N LEU A 10 39.23 2.59 -0.78
CA LEU A 10 39.54 2.62 0.66
C LEU A 10 38.64 1.61 1.41
N PRO A 11 39.21 0.73 2.25
CA PRO A 11 38.43 -0.25 3.01
C PRO A 11 37.68 0.43 4.16
N GLY A 12 36.34 0.51 4.08
CA GLY A 12 35.50 0.99 5.18
C GLY A 12 34.25 1.80 4.81
N LEU A 13 34.04 2.15 3.53
CA LEU A 13 32.74 2.66 3.09
C LEU A 13 31.79 1.50 2.78
N ALA A 14 30.56 1.59 3.28
CA ALA A 14 29.46 0.77 2.81
C ALA A 14 29.45 0.80 1.29
N LYS A 15 29.48 -0.38 0.64
CA LYS A 15 29.23 -0.47 -0.79
C LYS A 15 27.96 0.34 -1.06
N LYS A 16 28.02 1.25 -2.03
CA LYS A 16 26.82 1.81 -2.64
C LYS A 16 25.97 0.60 -2.98
N MET A 17 24.87 0.36 -2.26
CA MET A 17 23.89 -0.63 -2.68
C MET A 17 23.52 -0.18 -4.08
N GLU A 18 23.94 -0.94 -5.08
CA GLU A 18 23.29 -0.86 -6.37
C GLU A 18 21.82 -1.07 -6.03
N ILE A 19 21.02 -0.03 -6.26
CA ILE A 19 19.58 -0.14 -6.19
C ILE A 19 19.27 -1.12 -7.31
N VAL A 20 19.20 -2.41 -6.99
CA VAL A 20 18.47 -3.37 -7.80
C VAL A 20 17.05 -2.86 -7.68
N SER A 21 16.62 -2.02 -8.64
CA SER A 21 15.27 -1.50 -8.62
C SER A 21 14.37 -2.71 -8.70
N GLY A 22 13.69 -3.01 -7.60
CA GLY A 22 12.68 -4.05 -7.56
C GLY A 22 11.69 -3.87 -8.72
N VAL A 23 11.19 -4.98 -9.26
CA VAL A 23 10.16 -4.99 -10.29
C VAL A 23 8.77 -4.72 -9.71
N ILE A 24 8.59 -4.94 -8.40
CA ILE A 24 7.38 -4.63 -7.68
C ILE A 24 7.37 -3.13 -7.38
N PRO A 25 6.33 -2.39 -7.78
CA PRO A 25 6.26 -0.96 -7.54
C PRO A 25 5.98 -0.66 -6.08
N LYS A 26 6.45 0.51 -5.66
CA LYS A 26 6.11 1.06 -4.35
C LYS A 26 4.59 1.27 -4.29
N PRO A 27 3.87 0.69 -3.30
CA PRO A 27 2.45 0.94 -3.17
C PRO A 27 2.19 2.42 -2.88
N THR A 28 0.95 2.88 -3.06
CA THR A 28 0.55 4.24 -2.68
C THR A 28 0.83 4.48 -1.20
N ILE A 29 1.69 5.48 -0.90
CA ILE A 29 2.05 5.88 0.46
C ILE A 29 1.57 7.31 0.69
N ILE A 30 0.83 7.53 1.77
CA ILE A 30 0.53 8.86 2.30
C ILE A 30 1.82 9.41 2.89
N SER A 31 2.39 10.38 2.20
CA SER A 31 3.66 11.00 2.54
C SER A 31 3.60 11.75 3.87
N ARG A 32 4.77 12.02 4.43
CA ARG A 32 4.93 12.87 5.62
C ARG A 32 4.23 14.23 5.50
N GLU A 33 4.30 14.86 4.34
CA GLU A 33 3.64 16.13 4.08
C GLU A 33 2.10 15.99 4.12
N GLU A 34 1.57 14.93 3.50
CA GLU A 34 0.12 14.72 3.40
C GLU A 34 -0.58 14.43 4.73
N TRP A 35 0.11 13.81 5.70
CA TRP A 35 -0.45 13.59 7.05
C TRP A 35 -0.06 14.66 8.06
N GLY A 36 0.76 15.65 7.67
CA GLY A 36 1.14 16.78 8.52
C GLY A 36 2.27 16.49 9.50
N ALA A 37 3.27 15.72 9.07
CA ALA A 37 4.41 15.35 9.91
C ALA A 37 5.23 16.55 10.38
N GLU A 38 5.61 16.52 11.65
CA GLU A 38 6.67 17.37 12.17
C GLU A 38 8.06 16.92 11.65
N ASP A 39 9.01 17.85 11.65
CA ASP A 39 10.40 17.54 11.34
C ASP A 39 11.02 16.64 12.42
N PRO A 40 12.03 15.81 12.06
CA PRO A 40 12.80 15.09 13.07
C PRO A 40 13.54 16.08 13.97
N LYS A 41 13.63 15.78 15.27
CA LYS A 41 14.30 16.65 16.24
C LYS A 41 15.81 16.80 15.99
N ARG A 42 16.42 15.90 15.22
CA ARG A 42 17.86 15.76 14.92
C ARG A 42 18.05 15.01 13.60
N ALA A 43 19.25 15.10 13.02
CA ALA A 43 19.63 14.35 11.83
C ALA A 43 19.53 12.82 12.05
N TYR A 44 19.19 12.11 10.97
CA TYR A 44 19.10 10.65 10.97
C TYR A 44 20.43 9.95 10.77
N SER A 45 20.50 8.70 11.23
CA SER A 45 21.53 7.73 10.85
C SER A 45 20.98 6.79 9.79
N TYR A 46 21.76 6.48 8.76
CA TYR A 46 21.36 5.59 7.67
C TYR A 46 21.60 4.12 8.00
N HIS A 47 20.79 3.25 7.40
CA HIS A 47 21.05 1.82 7.41
C HIS A 47 22.33 1.49 6.63
N PRO A 48 23.25 0.70 7.20
CA PRO A 48 24.41 0.20 6.48
C PRO A 48 24.09 -1.03 5.60
N TYR A 49 22.98 -1.71 5.88
CA TYR A 49 22.47 -2.91 5.19
C TYR A 49 21.00 -3.12 5.55
N PHE A 50 20.33 -4.10 4.94
CA PHE A 50 18.95 -4.52 5.25
C PHE A 50 18.88 -6.04 5.43
N ASP A 51 18.41 -6.51 6.58
CA ASP A 51 18.38 -7.95 6.91
C ASP A 51 17.23 -8.34 7.86
N LYS A 52 16.39 -7.39 8.27
CA LYS A 52 15.27 -7.62 9.18
C LYS A 52 14.00 -6.89 8.72
N LEU A 53 12.87 -7.54 8.95
CA LEU A 53 11.53 -7.02 8.73
C LEU A 53 10.74 -7.23 10.02
N THR A 54 10.08 -6.18 10.52
CA THR A 54 9.28 -6.31 11.74
C THR A 54 7.86 -5.78 11.55
N LEU A 55 6.87 -6.60 11.87
CA LEU A 55 5.48 -6.17 12.02
C LEU A 55 5.19 -5.84 13.49
N HIS A 56 4.57 -4.68 13.69
CA HIS A 56 4.11 -4.16 14.98
C HIS A 56 2.60 -3.92 14.96
N HIS A 57 2.04 -3.69 16.13
CA HIS A 57 0.78 -2.96 16.29
C HIS A 57 1.00 -1.70 17.12
N ALA A 58 0.07 -0.75 17.04
CA ALA A 58 0.11 0.44 17.88
C ALA A 58 -0.32 0.15 19.33
N ALA A 59 -1.06 -0.95 19.56
CA ALA A 59 -1.72 -1.27 20.83
C ALA A 59 -2.71 -0.19 21.31
N CYS A 60 -3.09 0.71 20.40
CA CYS A 60 -4.01 1.82 20.60
C CYS A 60 -4.41 2.33 19.21
N CYS A 61 -5.03 3.51 19.16
CA CYS A 61 -4.87 4.40 18.02
C CYS A 61 -5.28 3.77 16.68
N SER A 62 -6.47 3.16 16.67
CA SER A 62 -7.10 2.58 15.49
C SER A 62 -7.65 3.67 14.58
N ALA A 63 -7.72 3.38 13.28
CA ALA A 63 -8.37 4.25 12.29
C ALA A 63 -9.05 3.38 11.24
N ASP A 64 -10.28 3.74 10.86
CA ASP A 64 -11.08 3.06 9.84
C ASP A 64 -11.15 3.84 8.52
N ASP A 65 -10.56 5.04 8.47
CA ASP A 65 -10.42 5.85 7.25
C ASP A 65 -9.14 6.70 7.24
N ILE A 66 -8.90 7.37 6.11
CA ILE A 66 -7.69 8.15 5.86
C ILE A 66 -7.53 9.36 6.79
N GLU A 67 -8.62 10.05 7.14
CA GLU A 67 -8.54 11.26 7.96
C GLU A 67 -8.33 10.89 9.43
N GLU A 68 -8.99 9.83 9.91
CA GLU A 68 -8.68 9.23 11.20
C GLU A 68 -7.23 8.76 11.25
N GLY A 69 -6.74 8.07 10.20
CA GLY A 69 -5.39 7.52 10.19
C GLY A 69 -4.31 8.60 10.20
N LYS A 70 -4.46 9.70 9.44
CA LYS A 70 -3.56 10.86 9.54
C LYS A 70 -3.48 11.39 10.96
N ASN A 71 -4.62 11.56 11.64
CA ASN A 71 -4.68 12.04 13.01
C ASN A 71 -3.99 11.08 13.99
N GLN A 72 -4.19 9.77 13.85
CA GLN A 72 -3.54 8.77 14.70
C GLN A 72 -2.02 8.73 14.48
N VAL A 73 -1.55 8.79 13.23
CA VAL A 73 -0.12 8.80 12.91
C VAL A 73 0.56 10.06 13.48
N TYR A 74 -0.07 11.22 13.34
CA TYR A 74 0.39 12.46 13.95
C TYR A 74 0.47 12.34 15.48
N TRP A 75 -0.56 11.81 16.13
CA TRP A 75 -0.56 11.61 17.57
C TRP A 75 0.57 10.66 18.02
N ILE A 76 0.82 9.58 17.28
CA ILE A 76 1.91 8.65 17.57
C ILE A 76 3.27 9.36 17.42
N GLN A 77 3.44 10.22 16.41
CA GLN A 77 4.66 11.03 16.25
C GLN A 77 4.85 11.97 17.45
N ASP A 78 3.81 12.72 17.82
CA ASP A 78 3.84 13.64 18.97
C ASP A 78 4.19 12.91 20.27
N PHE A 79 3.54 11.79 20.54
CA PHE A 79 3.84 10.97 21.71
C PHE A 79 5.28 10.44 21.69
N HIS A 80 5.80 10.01 20.55
CA HIS A 80 7.19 9.57 20.45
C HIS A 80 8.18 10.72 20.65
N GLN A 81 7.95 11.87 20.02
CA GLN A 81 8.86 13.01 20.11
C GLN A 81 8.76 13.73 21.46
N ASN A 82 7.57 14.16 21.83
CA ASN A 82 7.32 15.03 22.98
C ASN A 82 6.99 14.24 24.24
N GLY A 83 6.36 13.06 24.12
CA GLY A 83 6.10 12.17 25.25
C GLY A 83 7.30 11.29 25.65
N ARG A 84 8.07 10.79 24.68
CA ARG A 84 9.21 9.88 24.91
C ARG A 84 10.59 10.48 24.62
N GLY A 85 10.66 11.69 24.04
CA GLY A 85 11.93 12.34 23.71
C GLY A 85 12.66 11.73 22.50
N TRP A 86 11.97 10.95 21.67
CA TRP A 86 12.57 10.32 20.50
C TRP A 86 12.80 11.33 19.37
N ASN A 87 13.67 10.97 18.43
CA ASN A 87 13.97 11.84 17.29
C ASN A 87 12.76 12.11 16.40
N ASP A 88 11.97 11.05 16.17
CA ASP A 88 10.80 11.04 15.31
C ASP A 88 9.98 9.77 15.64
N ILE A 89 8.82 9.61 15.00
CA ILE A 89 8.03 8.37 15.02
C ILE A 89 8.91 7.13 14.87
N GLY A 90 8.68 6.09 15.66
CA GLY A 90 9.62 4.95 15.73
C GLY A 90 9.64 4.04 14.50
N TYR A 91 8.55 3.99 13.74
CA TYR A 91 8.33 3.06 12.63
C TYR A 91 8.66 3.71 11.26
N HIS A 92 8.89 2.89 10.24
CA HIS A 92 9.08 3.39 8.86
C HIS A 92 7.75 3.52 8.13
N PHE A 93 6.80 2.64 8.42
CA PHE A 93 5.45 2.70 7.88
C PHE A 93 4.42 2.38 8.94
N LEU A 94 3.21 2.92 8.76
CA LEU A 94 2.04 2.57 9.54
C LEU A 94 0.90 2.22 8.59
N ILE A 95 0.01 1.31 8.99
CA ILE A 95 -1.12 0.86 8.18
C ILE A 95 -2.40 0.91 9.00
N ASP A 96 -3.43 1.57 8.48
CA ASP A 96 -4.75 1.60 9.12
C ASP A 96 -5.64 0.42 8.72
N ARG A 97 -6.87 0.40 9.23
CA ARG A 97 -7.84 -0.67 8.95
C ARG A 97 -8.50 -0.54 7.57
N ALA A 98 -8.41 0.64 6.94
CA ALA A 98 -8.81 0.83 5.54
C ALA A 98 -7.71 0.45 4.55
N GLY A 99 -6.53 0.03 5.03
CA GLY A 99 -5.39 -0.34 4.19
C GLY A 99 -4.59 0.86 3.67
N ASN A 100 -4.81 2.06 4.18
CA ASN A 100 -3.94 3.19 3.85
C ASN A 100 -2.58 3.01 4.52
N ILE A 101 -1.51 3.29 3.78
CA ILE A 101 -0.14 3.19 4.26
C ILE A 101 0.43 4.59 4.46
N TYR A 102 0.93 4.87 5.65
CA TYR A 102 1.48 6.16 6.04
C TYR A 102 3.00 6.08 6.17
N GLN A 103 3.69 7.06 5.61
CA GLN A 103 5.14 7.19 5.76
C GLN A 103 5.51 7.65 7.16
N GLY A 104 6.23 6.82 7.91
CA GLY A 104 6.90 7.21 9.15
C GLY A 104 8.28 7.80 8.87
N ARG A 105 9.33 7.22 9.46
CA ARG A 105 10.72 7.53 9.07
C ARG A 105 10.99 7.07 7.63
N PRO A 106 11.88 7.75 6.89
CA PRO A 106 12.39 7.21 5.64
C PRO A 106 12.91 5.78 5.83
N GLU A 107 12.53 4.85 4.98
CA GLU A 107 12.88 3.44 5.10
C GLU A 107 14.39 3.16 4.99
N THR A 108 15.18 4.16 4.55
CA THR A 108 16.65 4.11 4.46
C THR A 108 17.36 4.52 5.75
N VAL A 109 16.63 5.02 6.76
CA VAL A 109 17.22 5.48 8.03
C VAL A 109 16.85 4.56 9.19
N ILE A 110 17.70 4.51 10.22
CA ILE A 110 17.48 3.65 11.37
C ILE A 110 16.23 4.07 12.16
N GLY A 111 15.33 3.10 12.34
CA GLY A 111 14.13 3.20 13.16
C GLY A 111 14.37 3.31 14.67
N ALA A 112 13.28 3.36 15.43
CA ALA A 112 13.29 3.29 16.90
C ALA A 112 12.15 2.38 17.41
N HIS A 113 11.95 1.24 16.75
CA HIS A 113 10.79 0.38 16.95
C HIS A 113 11.13 -0.96 17.65
N VAL A 114 12.37 -1.47 17.52
CA VAL A 114 12.88 -2.60 18.33
C VAL A 114 14.22 -2.21 18.96
N GLY A 115 14.23 -1.92 20.26
CA GLY A 115 15.44 -1.51 20.98
C GLY A 115 16.56 -2.54 20.85
N GLY A 116 17.74 -2.14 20.38
CA GLY A 116 18.87 -3.04 20.13
C GLY A 116 18.89 -3.69 18.74
N GLU A 117 17.76 -3.70 18.02
CA GLU A 117 17.59 -4.42 16.75
C GLU A 117 17.06 -3.53 15.61
N ASN A 118 17.23 -2.21 15.74
CA ASN A 118 16.77 -1.26 14.71
C ASN A 118 17.66 -1.27 13.47
N THR A 119 18.97 -1.49 13.58
CA THR A 119 19.89 -1.49 12.42
C THR A 119 19.57 -2.65 11.48
N GLY A 120 19.35 -2.33 10.19
CA GLY A 120 18.96 -3.28 9.16
C GLY A 120 17.48 -3.67 9.17
N ASN A 121 16.67 -3.04 10.02
CA ASN A 121 15.31 -3.47 10.32
C ASN A 121 14.24 -2.47 9.89
N ILE A 122 13.47 -2.84 8.87
CA ILE A 122 12.31 -2.06 8.43
C ILE A 122 11.07 -2.49 9.23
N GLY A 123 10.67 -1.64 10.18
CA GLY A 123 9.46 -1.80 10.98
C GLY A 123 8.19 -1.16 10.37
N VAL A 124 7.12 -1.95 10.31
CA VAL A 124 5.76 -1.54 9.90
C VAL A 124 4.83 -1.69 11.10
N CYS A 125 3.96 -0.71 11.37
CA CYS A 125 3.04 -0.73 12.51
C CYS A 125 1.57 -0.71 12.08
N LEU A 126 0.80 -1.72 12.48
CA LEU A 126 -0.66 -1.73 12.32
C LEU A 126 -1.31 -0.82 13.34
N LEU A 127 -2.09 0.15 12.89
CA LEU A 127 -2.94 0.95 13.77
C LEU A 127 -4.04 0.05 14.37
N GLY A 128 -4.26 0.17 15.68
CA GLY A 128 -5.19 -0.68 16.43
C GLY A 128 -4.52 -1.59 17.46
N CYS A 129 -5.35 -2.41 18.11
CA CYS A 129 -4.97 -3.30 19.19
C CYS A 129 -5.48 -4.73 18.95
N TYR A 130 -4.55 -5.69 18.84
CA TYR A 130 -4.84 -7.03 18.30
C TYR A 130 -4.44 -8.16 19.27
N HIS A 131 -4.57 -7.96 20.59
CA HIS A 131 -4.20 -8.96 21.61
C HIS A 131 -5.26 -9.17 22.71
N PRO A 132 -6.47 -9.64 22.36
CA PRO A 132 -7.45 -10.04 23.36
C PRO A 132 -6.96 -11.27 24.16
N PRO A 133 -7.28 -11.40 25.46
CA PRO A 133 -8.04 -10.46 26.28
C PRO A 133 -7.15 -9.40 26.93
N GLU A 134 -7.32 -8.14 26.53
CA GLU A 134 -6.88 -6.98 27.33
C GLU A 134 -8.07 -6.52 28.18
N THR A 135 -7.82 -6.28 29.46
CA THR A 135 -8.89 -5.93 30.43
C THR A 135 -8.85 -4.47 30.82
N SER A 136 -7.70 -3.80 30.59
CA SER A 136 -7.50 -2.41 30.96
C SER A 136 -8.10 -1.43 29.94
N TYR A 137 -8.30 -1.85 28.69
CA TYR A 137 -8.99 -1.10 27.63
C TYR A 137 -9.45 -2.07 26.53
N SER A 138 -10.34 -1.61 25.63
CA SER A 138 -10.82 -2.42 24.51
C SER A 138 -9.68 -2.70 23.53
N CYS A 139 -9.26 -3.97 23.49
CA CYS A 139 -8.28 -4.51 22.55
C CYS A 139 -8.84 -5.79 21.91
N THR A 140 -9.81 -5.60 21.03
CA THR A 140 -10.57 -6.70 20.42
C THR A 140 -10.68 -6.52 18.91
N GLN A 141 -9.80 -5.69 18.31
CA GLN A 141 -9.81 -5.50 16.88
C GLN A 141 -9.29 -6.76 16.18
N GLU A 142 -9.91 -7.06 15.04
CA GLU A 142 -9.43 -8.04 14.07
C GLU A 142 -8.89 -7.32 12.84
N ILE A 143 -7.89 -7.92 12.19
CA ILE A 143 -7.33 -7.36 10.95
C ILE A 143 -8.36 -7.41 9.83
N THR A 144 -8.48 -6.32 9.09
CA THR A 144 -9.35 -6.23 7.91
C THR A 144 -8.65 -6.83 6.69
N SER A 145 -9.44 -7.17 5.66
CA SER A 145 -8.92 -7.59 4.36
C SER A 145 -8.01 -6.54 3.73
N GLU A 146 -8.41 -5.28 3.81
CA GLU A 146 -7.71 -4.13 3.24
C GLU A 146 -6.35 -3.92 3.93
N SER A 147 -6.31 -3.99 5.26
CA SER A 147 -5.07 -3.86 6.02
C SER A 147 -4.11 -5.03 5.77
N ARG A 148 -4.65 -6.26 5.69
CA ARG A 148 -3.89 -7.46 5.31
C ARG A 148 -3.25 -7.31 3.93
N GLU A 149 -4.03 -6.86 2.95
CA GLU A 149 -3.56 -6.64 1.59
C GLU A 149 -2.46 -5.58 1.54
N ALA A 150 -2.62 -4.49 2.29
CA ALA A 150 -1.60 -3.46 2.42
C ALA A 150 -0.29 -3.99 3.04
N VAL A 151 -0.37 -4.86 4.06
CA VAL A 151 0.80 -5.55 4.63
C VAL A 151 1.54 -6.37 3.57
N VAL A 152 0.80 -7.20 2.82
CA VAL A 152 1.41 -8.05 1.78
C VAL A 152 2.06 -7.22 0.69
N ARG A 153 1.36 -6.20 0.15
CA ARG A 153 1.90 -5.31 -0.88
C ARG A 153 3.14 -4.55 -0.41
N LEU A 154 3.08 -3.98 0.78
CA LEU A 154 4.18 -3.19 1.34
C LEU A 154 5.42 -4.05 1.58
N PHE A 155 5.29 -5.20 2.25
CA PHE A 155 6.43 -6.07 2.49
C PHE A 155 6.94 -6.75 1.22
N SER A 156 6.09 -6.99 0.22
CA SER A 156 6.55 -7.48 -1.09
C SER A 156 7.44 -6.45 -1.78
N TRP A 157 7.00 -5.20 -1.84
CA TRP A 157 7.81 -4.09 -2.36
C TRP A 157 9.12 -3.90 -1.57
N ILE A 158 9.07 -3.93 -0.23
CA ILE A 158 10.27 -3.83 0.62
C ILE A 158 11.24 -4.99 0.33
N SER A 159 10.73 -6.23 0.30
CA SER A 159 11.54 -7.43 0.08
C SER A 159 12.23 -7.40 -1.28
N ASP A 160 11.50 -7.01 -2.31
CA ASP A 160 12.01 -6.91 -3.68
C ASP A 160 13.01 -5.74 -3.84
N THR A 161 12.69 -4.57 -3.29
CA THR A 161 13.55 -3.36 -3.40
C THR A 161 14.85 -3.48 -2.61
N TYR A 162 14.81 -4.09 -1.43
CA TYR A 162 15.95 -4.16 -0.51
C TYR A 162 16.59 -5.55 -0.44
N GLY A 163 16.14 -6.50 -1.27
CA GLY A 163 16.65 -7.87 -1.33
C GLY A 163 16.44 -8.66 -0.04
N GLN A 164 15.41 -8.32 0.75
CA GLN A 164 15.12 -8.97 2.01
C GLN A 164 14.27 -10.22 1.78
N ASN A 165 14.63 -11.33 2.43
CA ASN A 165 13.86 -12.56 2.31
C ASN A 165 12.57 -12.44 3.17
N PRO A 166 11.37 -12.66 2.62
CA PRO A 166 10.11 -12.58 3.36
C PRO A 166 10.05 -13.45 4.63
N SER A 167 10.77 -14.58 4.65
CA SER A 167 10.86 -15.46 5.83
C SER A 167 11.46 -14.78 7.07
N LEU A 168 12.16 -13.66 6.89
CA LEU A 168 12.75 -12.86 7.97
C LEU A 168 11.73 -11.94 8.65
N LEU A 169 10.47 -11.90 8.18
CA LEU A 169 9.42 -11.12 8.80
C LEU A 169 9.11 -11.66 10.21
N LEU A 170 9.42 -10.86 11.23
CA LEU A 170 9.18 -11.16 12.63
C LEU A 170 8.10 -10.24 13.21
N GLY A 171 7.43 -10.71 14.26
CA GLY A 171 6.73 -9.83 15.19
C GLY A 171 7.71 -9.25 16.20
N HIS A 172 7.44 -8.06 16.74
CA HIS A 172 8.31 -7.48 17.78
C HIS A 172 8.59 -8.44 18.95
N ARG A 173 7.59 -9.24 19.36
CA ARG A 173 7.75 -10.26 20.41
C ARG A 173 8.81 -11.33 20.10
N ASP A 174 9.10 -11.61 18.83
CA ASP A 174 10.03 -12.67 18.42
C ASP A 174 11.50 -12.33 18.73
N TYR A 175 11.82 -11.07 19.04
CA TYR A 175 13.18 -10.65 19.36
C TYR A 175 13.58 -11.01 20.80
N PHE A 176 12.92 -10.39 21.79
CA PHE A 176 13.27 -10.55 23.21
C PHE A 176 12.14 -11.14 24.06
N GLY A 177 10.94 -11.36 23.51
CA GLY A 177 9.79 -11.89 24.25
C GLY A 177 9.23 -10.96 25.34
N THR A 178 9.62 -9.69 25.37
CA THR A 178 9.24 -8.73 26.43
C THR A 178 8.04 -7.86 26.08
N THR A 179 7.33 -8.16 25.01
CA THR A 179 6.20 -7.38 24.51
C THR A 179 5.13 -8.29 23.93
N SER A 180 3.87 -7.86 24.00
CA SER A 180 2.76 -8.52 23.32
C SER A 180 2.67 -8.12 21.84
N CYS A 181 3.45 -7.16 21.36
CA CYS A 181 3.43 -6.71 19.96
C CYS A 181 3.89 -7.82 18.98
N PRO A 182 3.25 -8.05 17.82
CA PRO A 182 2.17 -7.28 17.16
C PRO A 182 0.74 -7.67 17.59
N GLY A 183 0.62 -8.38 18.70
CA GLY A 183 -0.62 -8.92 19.23
C GLY A 183 -0.86 -10.36 18.81
N ASP A 184 -1.61 -11.10 19.63
CA ASP A 184 -1.78 -12.55 19.44
C ASP A 184 -2.46 -12.89 18.11
N ASN A 185 -3.44 -12.08 17.71
CA ASN A 185 -4.19 -12.29 16.47
C ASN A 185 -3.33 -12.03 15.22
N ILE A 186 -2.36 -11.11 15.31
CA ILE A 186 -1.44 -10.82 14.20
C ILE A 186 -0.26 -11.78 14.19
N TRP A 187 0.24 -12.13 15.37
CA TRP A 187 1.42 -12.98 15.51
C TRP A 187 1.18 -14.38 14.92
N ILE A 188 0.01 -14.97 15.14
CA ILE A 188 -0.36 -16.27 14.56
C ILE A 188 -0.47 -16.23 13.03
N GLU A 189 -0.71 -15.05 12.44
CA GLU A 189 -0.81 -14.86 10.99
C GLU A 189 0.57 -14.64 10.32
N LEU A 190 1.65 -14.43 11.08
CA LEU A 190 2.99 -14.19 10.51
C LEU A 190 3.44 -15.27 9.51
N PRO A 191 3.28 -16.58 9.76
CA PRO A 191 3.60 -17.61 8.77
C PRO A 191 2.79 -17.44 7.48
N ARG A 192 1.53 -17.03 7.57
CA ARG A 192 0.67 -16.78 6.42
C ARG A 192 1.11 -15.54 5.65
N TYR A 193 1.48 -14.45 6.34
CA TYR A 193 2.07 -13.28 5.68
C TYR A 193 3.35 -13.62 4.92
N ARG A 194 4.26 -14.39 5.51
CA ARG A 194 5.50 -14.82 4.84
C ARG A 194 5.19 -15.58 3.55
N ALA A 195 4.20 -16.47 3.57
CA ALA A 195 3.76 -17.22 2.39
C ALA A 195 3.10 -16.29 1.34
N GLU A 196 2.15 -15.45 1.75
CA GLU A 196 1.46 -14.53 0.83
C GLU A 196 2.41 -13.53 0.18
N ILE A 197 3.40 -13.01 0.91
CA ILE A 197 4.44 -12.12 0.37
C ILE A 197 5.33 -12.89 -0.62
N PHE A 198 5.76 -14.10 -0.27
CA PHE A 198 6.57 -14.93 -1.17
C PHE A 198 5.82 -15.23 -2.48
N ASP A 199 4.57 -15.67 -2.37
CA ASP A 199 3.71 -15.99 -3.51
C ASP A 199 3.42 -14.73 -4.36
N PHE A 200 3.20 -13.58 -3.72
CA PHE A 200 3.00 -12.32 -4.42
C PHE A 200 4.23 -11.95 -5.24
N ILE A 201 5.43 -12.07 -4.68
CA ILE A 201 6.68 -11.78 -5.40
C ILE A 201 6.88 -12.75 -6.58
N GLN A 202 6.67 -14.05 -6.38
CA GLN A 202 6.87 -15.05 -7.43
C GLN A 202 5.86 -14.89 -8.57
N ASN A 203 4.61 -14.61 -8.24
CA ASN A 203 3.52 -14.56 -9.23
C ASN A 203 3.22 -13.13 -9.68
N TYR A 204 4.05 -12.15 -9.33
CA TYR A 204 3.77 -10.73 -9.58
C TYR A 204 3.46 -10.46 -11.07
N PHE A 205 4.19 -11.10 -11.99
CA PHE A 205 3.98 -10.98 -13.44
C PHE A 205 2.71 -11.68 -13.96
N GLU A 206 2.13 -12.60 -13.17
CA GLU A 206 0.89 -13.30 -13.50
C GLU A 206 -0.36 -12.53 -13.04
N ILE A 207 -0.21 -11.55 -12.13
CA ILE A 207 -1.32 -10.73 -11.66
C ILE A 207 -1.76 -9.76 -12.76
N PRO A 208 -3.04 -9.80 -13.20
CA PRO A 208 -3.55 -8.88 -14.21
C PRO A 208 -3.37 -7.41 -13.80
N PRO A 209 -2.93 -6.52 -14.71
CA PRO A 209 -2.78 -5.11 -14.41
C PRO A 209 -4.07 -4.43 -13.92
N ILE A 210 -5.22 -4.94 -14.36
CA ILE A 210 -6.56 -4.45 -14.03
C ILE A 210 -7.38 -5.66 -13.56
N SER A 211 -8.06 -5.54 -12.42
CA SER A 211 -8.96 -6.57 -11.90
C SER A 211 -10.35 -5.99 -11.64
N ILE A 212 -11.39 -6.64 -12.16
CA ILE A 212 -12.79 -6.25 -11.89
C ILE A 212 -13.28 -7.04 -10.68
N PHE A 213 -13.54 -6.35 -9.56
CA PHE A 213 -13.95 -7.01 -8.32
C PHE A 213 -15.46 -6.92 -8.06
N LYS A 214 -16.20 -6.11 -8.84
CA LYS A 214 -17.66 -6.01 -8.75
C LYS A 214 -18.26 -5.76 -10.13
N ASP A 215 -19.36 -6.45 -10.42
CA ASP A 215 -20.13 -6.20 -11.64
C ASP A 215 -20.65 -4.76 -11.67
N PRO A 216 -20.71 -4.12 -12.86
CA PRO A 216 -21.22 -2.76 -12.97
C PRO A 216 -22.65 -2.67 -12.46
N TYR A 217 -22.91 -1.67 -11.60
CA TYR A 217 -24.20 -1.52 -10.94
C TYR A 217 -24.69 -0.07 -10.96
N PRO A 218 -25.99 0.18 -11.20
CA PRO A 218 -26.98 -0.78 -11.68
C PRO A 218 -26.71 -1.21 -13.14
N ASN A 219 -27.10 -2.42 -13.51
CA ASN A 219 -27.08 -2.89 -14.91
C ASN A 219 -28.19 -3.96 -15.09
N PRO A 220 -29.27 -3.69 -15.84
CA PRO A 220 -29.54 -2.50 -16.66
C PRO A 220 -29.62 -1.19 -15.87
N PHE A 221 -29.37 -0.05 -16.53
CA PHE A 221 -29.39 1.28 -15.92
C PHE A 221 -30.20 2.30 -16.73
N PHE A 222 -30.69 3.34 -16.03
CA PHE A 222 -31.47 4.43 -16.64
C PHE A 222 -30.68 5.74 -16.77
N ASN A 223 -29.98 6.13 -15.69
CA ASN A 223 -29.27 7.40 -15.62
C ASN A 223 -27.76 7.17 -15.66
N SER A 224 -27.27 6.25 -14.84
CA SER A 224 -25.85 5.97 -14.74
C SER A 224 -25.57 4.54 -14.29
N VAL A 225 -24.37 4.07 -14.60
CA VAL A 225 -23.79 2.82 -14.13
C VAL A 225 -22.43 3.11 -13.50
N THR A 226 -22.14 2.47 -12.37
CA THR A 226 -20.85 2.53 -11.69
C THR A 226 -20.06 1.28 -12.02
N PHE A 227 -18.77 1.46 -12.30
CA PHE A 227 -17.80 0.39 -12.47
C PHE A 227 -16.83 0.40 -11.31
N SER A 228 -16.54 -0.76 -10.73
CA SER A 228 -15.57 -0.91 -9.65
C SER A 228 -14.46 -1.88 -10.07
N PHE A 229 -13.22 -1.39 -10.08
CA PHE A 229 -12.04 -2.13 -10.53
C PHE A 229 -10.82 -1.76 -9.70
N GLU A 230 -9.81 -2.61 -9.73
CA GLU A 230 -8.55 -2.44 -9.03
C GLU A 230 -7.40 -2.41 -10.03
N LEU A 231 -6.52 -1.42 -9.88
CA LEU A 231 -5.27 -1.32 -10.61
C LEU A 231 -4.15 -1.91 -9.76
N LYS A 232 -3.40 -2.86 -10.33
CA LYS A 232 -2.25 -3.48 -9.65
C LYS A 232 -1.17 -2.45 -9.36
N ASP A 233 -0.85 -1.65 -10.38
CA ASP A 233 0.25 -0.68 -10.39
C ASP A 233 -0.24 0.69 -10.84
N MET A 234 0.58 1.72 -10.60
CA MET A 234 0.34 3.03 -11.20
C MET A 234 0.42 2.93 -12.72
N MET A 235 -0.63 3.37 -13.42
CA MET A 235 -0.68 3.27 -14.87
C MET A 235 -1.62 4.29 -15.52
N ASP A 236 -1.40 4.55 -16.80
CA ASP A 236 -2.39 5.23 -17.62
C ASP A 236 -3.58 4.31 -17.86
N PHE A 237 -4.72 4.67 -17.27
CA PHE A 237 -5.96 3.91 -17.34
C PHE A 237 -6.94 4.53 -18.33
N LYS A 238 -7.54 3.70 -19.19
CA LYS A 238 -8.65 4.10 -20.06
C LYS A 238 -9.76 3.08 -19.99
N MET A 239 -10.99 3.56 -19.79
CA MET A 239 -12.19 2.79 -20.10
C MET A 239 -12.79 3.31 -21.40
N ASN A 240 -12.78 2.48 -22.44
CA ASN A 240 -13.44 2.80 -23.70
C ASN A 240 -14.85 2.21 -23.69
N ILE A 241 -15.83 2.99 -24.13
CA ILE A 241 -17.22 2.55 -24.22
C ILE A 241 -17.63 2.50 -25.69
N TYR A 242 -18.20 1.37 -26.09
CA TYR A 242 -18.58 1.05 -27.46
C TYR A 242 -20.07 0.72 -27.57
N ASP A 243 -20.65 0.97 -28.74
CA ASP A 243 -21.96 0.43 -29.10
C ASP A 243 -21.86 -1.01 -29.64
N ILE A 244 -23.01 -1.62 -29.97
CA ILE A 244 -23.08 -2.99 -30.52
C ILE A 244 -22.37 -3.17 -31.86
N LEU A 245 -22.07 -2.08 -32.58
CA LEU A 245 -21.34 -2.12 -33.85
C LEU A 245 -19.83 -1.96 -33.64
N GLY A 246 -19.37 -1.88 -32.38
CA GLY A 246 -17.97 -1.67 -32.03
C GLY A 246 -17.50 -0.22 -32.20
N ARG A 247 -18.42 0.75 -32.39
CA ARG A 247 -18.04 2.16 -32.50
C ARG A 247 -17.84 2.73 -31.12
N LYS A 248 -16.71 3.41 -30.89
CA LYS A 248 -16.43 4.09 -29.63
C LYS A 248 -17.39 5.26 -29.46
N VAL A 249 -18.23 5.22 -28.43
CA VAL A 249 -19.22 6.25 -28.11
C VAL A 249 -18.78 7.16 -26.98
N ASN A 250 -18.00 6.65 -26.03
CA ASN A 250 -17.46 7.43 -24.92
C ASN A 250 -16.12 6.85 -24.42
N MET A 251 -15.41 7.59 -23.60
CA MET A 251 -14.18 7.18 -22.93
C MET A 251 -14.07 7.87 -21.57
N VAL A 252 -13.54 7.16 -20.59
CA VAL A 252 -12.99 7.73 -19.35
C VAL A 252 -11.49 7.48 -19.35
N GLU A 253 -10.68 8.50 -19.11
CA GLU A 253 -9.22 8.41 -19.06
C GLU A 253 -8.73 8.96 -17.72
N ARG A 254 -7.73 8.29 -17.13
CA ARG A 254 -6.93 8.80 -16.04
C ARG A 254 -5.46 8.54 -16.34
N VAL A 255 -4.70 9.62 -16.45
CA VAL A 255 -3.25 9.59 -16.58
C VAL A 255 -2.65 9.35 -15.19
N ASP A 256 -1.62 8.52 -15.11
CA ASP A 256 -0.92 8.19 -13.85
C ASP A 256 -1.89 7.78 -12.72
N ALA A 257 -2.89 6.97 -13.03
CA ALA A 257 -3.82 6.47 -12.02
C ALA A 257 -3.05 5.59 -11.03
N SER A 258 -3.05 5.96 -9.74
CA SER A 258 -2.37 5.22 -8.69
C SER A 258 -2.83 3.75 -8.64
N SER A 259 -2.03 2.84 -8.07
CA SER A 259 -2.50 1.50 -7.73
C SER A 259 -3.62 1.55 -6.68
N GLY A 260 -4.57 0.61 -6.72
CA GLY A 260 -5.65 0.47 -5.75
C GLY A 260 -7.04 0.40 -6.38
N ARG A 261 -8.08 0.49 -5.54
CA ARG A 261 -9.48 0.40 -5.97
C ARG A 261 -9.99 1.74 -6.49
N PHE A 262 -10.70 1.69 -7.61
CA PHE A 262 -11.31 2.83 -8.27
C PHE A 262 -12.76 2.56 -8.60
N GLU A 263 -13.54 3.64 -8.58
CA GLU A 263 -14.85 3.68 -9.18
C GLU A 263 -14.93 4.82 -10.21
N PHE A 264 -15.60 4.56 -11.33
CA PHE A 264 -16.07 5.63 -12.21
C PHE A 264 -17.53 5.40 -12.58
N ILE A 265 -18.19 6.51 -12.91
CA ILE A 265 -19.61 6.54 -13.26
C ILE A 265 -19.74 6.95 -14.72
N TRP A 266 -20.50 6.19 -15.49
CA TRP A 266 -20.92 6.58 -16.83
C TRP A 266 -22.40 6.93 -16.84
N ASP A 267 -22.77 8.06 -17.44
CA ASP A 267 -24.12 8.63 -17.44
C ASP A 267 -24.92 8.36 -18.73
N GLY A 268 -24.46 7.41 -19.55
CA GLY A 268 -25.13 7.03 -20.79
C GLY A 268 -25.06 8.08 -21.92
N LYS A 269 -24.12 9.02 -21.86
CA LYS A 269 -23.87 10.00 -22.93
C LYS A 269 -22.69 9.60 -23.80
N ASP A 270 -22.61 10.19 -24.99
CA ASP A 270 -21.43 10.11 -25.87
C ASP A 270 -20.36 11.18 -25.53
N LEU A 271 -19.25 11.18 -26.28
CA LEU A 271 -18.15 12.15 -26.15
C LEU A 271 -18.58 13.61 -26.32
N ASN A 272 -19.71 13.88 -26.98
CA ASN A 272 -20.25 15.23 -27.18
C ASN A 272 -21.29 15.61 -26.12
N GLY A 273 -21.48 14.76 -25.10
CA GLY A 273 -22.48 14.96 -24.05
C GLY A 273 -23.92 14.67 -24.50
N LYS A 274 -24.12 14.06 -25.67
CA LYS A 274 -25.46 13.70 -26.15
C LYS A 274 -25.89 12.37 -25.55
N LYS A 275 -27.13 12.31 -25.05
CA LYS A 275 -27.72 11.07 -24.54
C LYS A 275 -27.83 10.01 -25.63
N LEU A 276 -27.34 8.82 -25.34
CA LEU A 276 -27.42 7.68 -26.23
C LEU A 276 -28.81 7.02 -26.22
N GLY A 277 -29.04 6.13 -27.19
CA GLY A 277 -30.29 5.35 -27.30
C GLY A 277 -30.34 4.22 -26.27
N SER A 278 -31.54 3.72 -25.96
CA SER A 278 -31.65 2.44 -25.26
C SER A 278 -30.94 1.36 -26.08
N GLY A 279 -30.21 0.48 -25.44
CA GLY A 279 -29.47 -0.56 -26.15
C GLY A 279 -28.38 -1.21 -25.31
N VAL A 280 -27.66 -2.11 -25.96
CA VAL A 280 -26.49 -2.78 -25.40
C VAL A 280 -25.25 -1.95 -25.72
N TYR A 281 -24.40 -1.77 -24.72
CA TYR A 281 -23.11 -1.10 -24.84
C TYR A 281 -22.04 -1.98 -24.20
N PHE A 282 -20.79 -1.80 -24.61
CA PHE A 282 -19.66 -2.57 -24.09
C PHE A 282 -18.59 -1.63 -23.55
N ALA A 283 -18.08 -1.90 -22.36
CA ALA A 283 -16.96 -1.18 -21.79
C ALA A 283 -15.72 -2.08 -21.80
N LYS A 284 -14.59 -1.56 -22.29
CA LYS A 284 -13.31 -2.29 -22.29
C LYS A 284 -12.22 -1.43 -21.64
N PRO A 285 -11.57 -1.91 -20.56
CA PRO A 285 -10.42 -1.24 -19.98
C PRO A 285 -9.16 -1.43 -20.84
N PHE A 286 -8.22 -0.50 -20.73
CA PHE A 286 -6.90 -0.53 -21.38
C PHE A 286 -5.85 -0.12 -20.32
N PRO A 287 -4.64 -0.72 -20.33
CA PRO A 287 -4.04 -1.60 -21.35
C PRO A 287 -4.37 -3.09 -21.24
N SER A 288 -5.38 -3.48 -20.47
CA SER A 288 -5.69 -4.90 -20.28
C SER A 288 -6.40 -5.53 -21.49
N ASP A 289 -5.64 -6.21 -22.34
CA ASP A 289 -6.18 -6.91 -23.51
C ASP A 289 -6.97 -8.17 -23.14
N ASP A 290 -6.58 -8.84 -22.06
CA ASP A 290 -7.15 -10.12 -21.59
C ASP A 290 -8.51 -9.98 -20.89
N ILE A 291 -8.97 -8.75 -20.62
CA ILE A 291 -10.27 -8.52 -20.01
C ILE A 291 -11.33 -8.49 -21.12
N GLU A 292 -12.26 -9.43 -21.03
CA GLU A 292 -13.44 -9.47 -21.89
C GLU A 292 -14.27 -8.18 -21.77
N PRO A 293 -14.85 -7.66 -22.87
CA PRO A 293 -15.68 -6.46 -22.83
C PRO A 293 -16.89 -6.64 -21.90
N ILE A 294 -17.06 -5.67 -20.99
CA ILE A 294 -18.14 -5.67 -20.01
C ILE A 294 -19.44 -5.21 -20.67
N LYS A 295 -20.44 -6.08 -20.71
CA LYS A 295 -21.75 -5.78 -21.30
C LYS A 295 -22.62 -4.92 -20.37
N MET A 296 -23.15 -3.84 -20.91
CA MET A 296 -24.10 -2.95 -20.24
C MET A 296 -25.41 -2.82 -21.02
N ILE A 297 -26.50 -2.58 -20.30
CA ILE A 297 -27.83 -2.35 -20.88
C ILE A 297 -28.34 -0.98 -20.41
N LEU A 298 -28.39 -0.01 -21.33
CA LEU A 298 -28.99 1.31 -21.09
C LEU A 298 -30.48 1.26 -21.46
N LEU A 299 -31.33 1.68 -20.54
CA LEU A 299 -32.76 1.82 -20.71
C LEU A 299 -33.15 3.29 -20.63
N LYS A 300 -33.92 3.79 -21.60
CA LYS A 300 -34.59 5.09 -21.45
C LYS A 300 -35.84 4.95 -20.57
N LYS A 301 -36.11 6.01 -19.82
CA LYS A 301 -37.47 6.32 -19.38
C LYS A 301 -38.29 6.86 -20.54
#